data_AF-A0A0Q6RY24-F1
#
_entry.id   AF-A0A0Q6RY24-F1
#
_cell.length_a   1.000
_cell.length_b   1.000
_cell.length_c   1.000
_cell.angle_alpha   90.00
_cell.angle_beta   90.00
_cell.angle_gamma   90.00
#
_symmetry.space_group_name_H-M   'P 1'
#
loop_
_entity.id
_entity.type
_entity.pdbx_description
1 polymer ?
#
loop_
_entity_poly.entity_id
_entity_poly.type
_entity_poly.pdbx_seq_one_letter_code
_entity_poly.pdbx_strand_id
1 'polypeptide(L)'
;MKHHELDQLQYLAQINQHFPQQIMSPEDRIRRWVEVLEGQSHQVLSTLRETETQPAAARAVMRSNNSAITVAFNDPILRASGLENDTYGAAKEFFQLSDGQLHHIVCYCHFGTTVSAAKTARYIRTQHVDKPKGIWGRLRRMFA
;
A
#
# COMPACT_ATOMS: atom_id res chain seq x y z
N MET A 1 16.48 29.33 -32.86
CA MET A 1 15.82 28.92 -31.60
C MET A 1 15.81 27.40 -31.55
N LYS A 2 16.10 26.82 -30.39
CA LYS A 2 16.56 25.43 -30.20
C LYS A 2 15.40 24.43 -30.23
N HIS A 3 15.30 23.60 -31.27
CA HIS A 3 14.42 22.41 -31.31
C HIS A 3 15.15 21.21 -30.68
N HIS A 4 15.44 21.25 -29.39
CA HIS A 4 16.13 20.14 -28.69
C HIS A 4 15.37 19.59 -27.48
N GLU A 5 14.23 20.17 -27.10
CA GLU A 5 13.48 19.71 -25.92
C GLU A 5 12.39 18.67 -26.22
N LEU A 6 11.84 18.62 -27.42
CA LEU A 6 10.73 17.70 -27.73
C LEU A 6 11.19 16.24 -27.94
N ASP A 7 12.36 16.03 -28.56
CA ASP A 7 12.90 14.68 -28.76
C ASP A 7 13.38 14.04 -27.44
N GLN A 8 13.85 14.84 -26.48
CA GLN A 8 14.24 14.34 -25.16
C GLN A 8 13.04 13.88 -24.32
N LEU A 9 11.86 14.51 -24.48
CA LEU A 9 10.63 14.06 -23.82
C LEU A 9 10.08 12.78 -24.45
N GLN A 10 10.19 12.61 -25.77
CA GLN A 10 9.81 11.35 -26.43
C GLN A 10 10.72 10.18 -26.03
N TYR A 11 12.01 10.44 -25.82
CA TYR A 11 12.95 9.43 -25.33
C TYR A 11 12.60 8.97 -23.90
N LEU A 12 12.28 9.89 -22.98
CA LEU A 12 11.83 9.53 -21.62
C LEU A 12 10.47 8.80 -21.61
N ALA A 13 9.57 9.13 -22.54
CA ALA A 13 8.31 8.42 -22.71
C ALA A 13 8.49 7.01 -23.27
N GLN A 14 9.45 6.80 -24.18
CA GLN A 14 9.77 5.48 -24.76
C GLN A 14 10.51 4.55 -23.81
N ILE A 15 11.32 5.08 -22.87
CA ILE A 15 11.98 4.25 -21.84
C ILE A 15 10.94 3.60 -20.91
N ASN A 16 9.79 4.27 -20.67
CA ASN A 16 8.69 3.70 -19.88
C ASN A 16 7.85 2.65 -20.62
N GLN A 17 7.91 2.61 -21.95
CA GLN A 17 7.12 1.67 -22.76
C GLN A 17 7.76 0.27 -22.86
N HIS A 18 9.04 0.14 -22.47
CA HIS A 18 9.82 -1.10 -22.62
C HIS A 18 10.11 -1.82 -21.30
N PHE A 19 9.55 -1.37 -20.18
CA PHE A 19 9.47 -2.26 -19.02
C PHE A 19 8.33 -3.24 -19.32
N PRO A 20 8.57 -4.55 -19.53
CA PRO A 20 7.48 -5.50 -19.39
C PRO A 20 6.87 -5.18 -18.04
N GLN A 21 5.58 -4.82 -17.99
CA GLN A 21 4.92 -4.38 -16.76
C GLN A 21 5.34 -5.35 -15.67
N GLN A 22 6.28 -4.92 -14.82
CA GLN A 22 6.98 -5.84 -13.97
C GLN A 22 5.93 -6.21 -12.95
N ILE A 23 5.31 -7.37 -13.13
CA ILE A 23 4.17 -7.80 -12.33
C ILE A 23 4.70 -7.80 -10.90
N MET A 24 4.36 -6.75 -10.15
CA MET A 24 4.88 -6.59 -8.79
C MET A 24 4.38 -7.79 -8.00
N SER A 25 5.31 -8.50 -7.36
CA SER A 25 4.94 -9.57 -6.46
C SER A 25 4.08 -8.99 -5.32
N PRO A 26 3.23 -9.80 -4.66
CA PRO A 26 2.44 -9.33 -3.52
C PRO A 26 3.33 -8.71 -2.42
N GLU A 27 4.52 -9.29 -2.18
CA GLU A 27 5.49 -8.77 -1.22
C GLU A 27 6.01 -7.38 -1.63
N ASP A 28 6.28 -7.17 -2.91
CA ASP A 28 6.77 -5.87 -3.41
C ASP A 28 5.69 -4.79 -3.35
N ARG A 29 4.42 -5.14 -3.60
CA ARG A 29 3.29 -4.20 -3.46
C ARG A 29 3.18 -3.68 -2.03
N ILE A 30 3.27 -4.59 -1.05
CA ILE A 30 3.26 -4.21 0.38
C ILE A 30 4.48 -3.35 0.72
N ARG A 31 5.68 -3.70 0.25
CA ARG A 31 6.89 -2.90 0.51
C ARG A 31 6.77 -1.50 -0.06
N ARG A 32 6.27 -1.38 -1.29
CA ARG A 32 6.01 -0.09 -1.93
C ARG A 32 4.98 0.73 -1.15
N TRP A 33 3.92 0.10 -0.66
CA TRP A 33 2.93 0.81 0.17
C TRP A 33 3.56 1.39 1.44
N VAL A 34 4.46 0.65 2.10
CA VAL A 34 5.24 1.15 3.24
C VAL A 34 6.10 2.34 2.85
N GLU A 35 6.85 2.25 1.73
CA GLU A 35 7.71 3.35 1.25
C GLU A 35 6.91 4.63 0.98
N VAL A 36 5.75 4.51 0.34
CA VAL A 36 4.88 5.66 0.03
C VAL A 36 4.36 6.31 1.31
N LEU A 37 3.94 5.51 2.30
CA LEU A 37 3.50 6.01 3.60
C LEU A 37 4.64 6.68 4.39
N GLU A 38 5.86 6.14 4.31
CA GLU A 38 7.05 6.73 4.96
C GLU A 38 7.43 8.08 4.33
N GLY A 39 7.33 8.20 3.00
CA GLY A 39 7.50 9.46 2.27
C GLY A 39 6.49 10.53 2.68
N GLN A 40 5.33 10.14 3.21
CA GLN A 40 4.28 11.02 3.71
C GLN A 40 4.13 10.96 5.23
N SER A 41 5.18 10.57 5.95
CA SER A 41 5.19 10.23 7.39
C SER A 41 4.47 11.22 8.32
N HIS A 42 4.48 12.52 7.99
CA HIS A 42 3.87 13.60 8.78
C HIS A 42 2.34 13.73 8.58
N GLN A 43 1.78 13.11 7.53
CA GLN A 43 0.35 13.21 7.25
C GLN A 43 -0.48 12.45 8.29
N VAL A 44 -1.62 13.03 8.64
CA VAL A 44 -2.66 12.40 9.46
C VAL A 44 -3.70 11.83 8.52
N LEU A 45 -3.91 10.52 8.59
CA LEU A 45 -4.79 9.75 7.72
C LEU A 45 -6.08 9.39 8.44
N SER A 46 -7.19 9.40 7.72
CA SER A 46 -8.49 8.93 8.22
C SER A 46 -8.56 7.40 8.25
N THR A 47 -9.22 6.87 9.28
CA THR A 47 -9.54 5.44 9.38
C THR A 47 -10.94 5.13 8.86
N LEU A 48 -11.20 3.86 8.57
CA LEU A 48 -12.53 3.36 8.22
C LEU A 48 -13.26 2.93 9.50
N ARG A 49 -14.58 3.11 9.54
CA ARG A 49 -15.39 2.74 10.71
C ARG A 49 -15.95 1.33 10.60
N GLU A 50 -15.75 0.53 11.64
CA GLU A 50 -16.46 -0.73 11.88
C GLU A 50 -16.28 -1.79 10.77
N THR A 51 -15.13 -1.80 10.08
CA THR A 51 -14.84 -2.78 9.01
C THR A 51 -14.94 -4.26 9.45
N GLU A 52 -14.85 -4.54 10.75
CA GLU A 52 -15.00 -5.86 11.36
C GLU A 52 -16.45 -6.35 11.40
N THR A 53 -17.43 -5.45 11.52
CA THR A 53 -18.86 -5.81 11.67
C THR A 53 -19.65 -5.63 10.38
N GLN A 54 -19.12 -4.88 9.40
CA GLN A 54 -19.81 -4.65 8.14
C GLN A 54 -19.97 -5.95 7.33
N PRO A 55 -21.15 -6.19 6.71
CA PRO A 55 -21.35 -7.29 5.77
C PRO A 55 -20.36 -7.21 4.61
N ALA A 56 -19.95 -8.36 4.05
CA ALA A 56 -18.87 -8.44 3.06
C ALA A 56 -19.08 -7.50 1.84
N ALA A 57 -20.30 -7.41 1.31
CA ALA A 57 -20.61 -6.54 0.18
C ALA A 57 -20.50 -5.05 0.54
N ALA A 58 -20.99 -4.64 1.72
CA ALA A 58 -20.88 -3.27 2.22
C ALA A 58 -19.41 -2.93 2.50
N ARG A 59 -18.68 -3.85 3.14
CA ARG A 59 -17.25 -3.70 3.42
C ARG A 59 -16.42 -3.51 2.16
N ALA A 60 -16.68 -4.29 1.12
CA ALA A 60 -15.92 -4.24 -0.13
C ALA A 60 -15.92 -2.84 -0.77
N VAL A 61 -17.03 -2.10 -0.66
CA VAL A 61 -17.17 -0.76 -1.25
C VAL A 61 -16.80 0.37 -0.29
N MET A 62 -16.42 0.07 0.96
CA MET A 62 -16.01 1.09 1.92
C MET A 62 -14.79 1.86 1.41
N ARG A 63 -14.83 3.17 1.62
CA ARG A 63 -13.77 4.11 1.27
C ARG A 63 -13.78 5.26 2.25
N SER A 64 -12.63 5.87 2.46
CA SER A 64 -12.48 7.11 3.24
C SER A 64 -11.43 7.97 2.59
N ASN A 65 -11.74 9.25 2.40
CA ASN A 65 -10.78 10.19 1.84
C ASN A 65 -9.57 10.30 2.77
N ASN A 66 -8.38 10.53 2.19
CA ASN A 66 -7.15 10.67 2.96
C ASN A 66 -6.88 9.47 3.89
N SER A 67 -7.24 8.26 3.47
CA SER A 67 -6.93 7.02 4.20
C SER A 67 -5.60 6.42 3.75
N ALA A 68 -5.10 5.43 4.47
CA ALA A 68 -3.92 4.66 4.03
C ALA A 68 -4.12 3.99 2.66
N ILE A 69 -5.36 3.62 2.32
CA ILE A 69 -5.71 3.06 1.00
C ILE A 69 -5.65 4.16 -0.06
N THR A 70 -6.14 5.37 0.23
CA THR A 70 -6.03 6.52 -0.68
C THR A 70 -4.56 6.87 -0.95
N VAL A 71 -3.68 6.79 0.07
CA VAL A 71 -2.23 6.99 -0.11
C VAL A 71 -1.64 5.95 -1.08
N ALA A 72 -2.00 4.67 -0.94
CA ALA A 72 -1.59 3.63 -1.89
C ALA A 72 -2.10 3.91 -3.30
N PHE A 73 -3.39 4.26 -3.43
CA PHE A 73 -3.99 4.54 -4.72
C PHE A 73 -3.38 5.77 -5.40
N ASN A 74 -2.91 6.77 -4.65
CA ASN A 74 -2.27 7.94 -5.25
C ASN A 74 -0.84 7.65 -5.75
N ASP A 75 -0.24 6.50 -5.44
CA ASP A 75 1.06 6.12 -5.98
C ASP A 75 0.92 5.60 -7.42
N PRO A 76 1.60 6.24 -8.41
CA PRO A 76 1.48 5.85 -9.81
C PRO A 76 2.02 4.44 -10.09
N ILE A 77 2.99 3.95 -9.31
CA ILE A 77 3.55 2.61 -9.50
C ILE A 77 2.55 1.54 -9.05
N LEU A 78 1.92 1.71 -7.88
CA LEU A 78 0.88 0.80 -7.40
C LEU A 78 -0.33 0.78 -8.34
N ARG A 79 -0.74 1.94 -8.88
CA ARG A 79 -1.81 2.02 -9.89
C ARG A 79 -1.45 1.29 -11.18
N ALA A 80 -0.27 1.56 -11.73
CA ALA A 80 0.21 0.90 -12.94
C ALA A 80 0.36 -0.62 -12.77
N SER A 81 0.51 -1.08 -11.52
CA SER A 81 0.62 -2.49 -11.16
C SER A 81 -0.73 -3.19 -10.91
N GLY A 82 -1.85 -2.46 -11.05
CA GLY A 82 -3.21 -3.03 -10.98
C GLY A 82 -4.05 -2.61 -9.77
N LEU A 83 -3.67 -1.58 -9.01
CA LEU A 83 -4.57 -1.01 -7.99
C LEU A 83 -5.62 -0.10 -8.64
N GLU A 84 -6.82 -0.64 -8.85
CA GLU A 84 -7.85 -0.01 -9.69
C GLU A 84 -8.52 1.21 -9.05
N ASN A 85 -8.71 1.19 -7.73
CA ASN A 85 -9.33 2.26 -6.95
C ASN A 85 -8.92 2.17 -5.47
N ASP A 86 -9.41 3.09 -4.65
CA ASP A 86 -9.12 3.21 -3.22
C ASP A 86 -10.22 2.63 -2.30
N THR A 87 -11.01 1.67 -2.79
CA THR A 87 -11.95 0.93 -1.93
C THR A 87 -11.23 -0.14 -1.11
N TYR A 88 -11.84 -0.53 0.01
CA TYR A 88 -11.38 -1.63 0.84
C TYR A 88 -11.25 -2.94 0.04
N GLY A 89 -12.24 -3.26 -0.80
CA GLY A 89 -12.23 -4.47 -1.63
C GLY A 89 -11.05 -4.49 -2.61
N ALA A 90 -10.86 -3.40 -3.37
CA ALA A 90 -9.75 -3.29 -4.31
C ALA A 90 -8.39 -3.40 -3.61
N ALA A 91 -8.22 -2.74 -2.45
CA ALA A 91 -6.99 -2.86 -1.66
C ALA A 91 -6.77 -4.29 -1.17
N LYS A 92 -7.82 -4.97 -0.68
CA LYS A 92 -7.74 -6.35 -0.20
C LYS A 92 -7.22 -7.29 -1.29
N GLU A 93 -7.84 -7.23 -2.46
CA GLU A 93 -7.49 -8.08 -3.61
C GLU A 93 -6.09 -7.76 -4.14
N PHE A 94 -5.79 -6.48 -4.33
CA PHE A 94 -4.51 -6.03 -4.88
C PHE A 94 -3.31 -6.40 -3.98
N PHE A 95 -3.44 -6.21 -2.66
CA PHE A 95 -2.39 -6.52 -1.70
C PHE A 95 -2.44 -7.98 -1.19
N GLN A 96 -3.41 -8.77 -1.62
CA GLN A 96 -3.64 -10.15 -1.18
C GLN A 96 -3.69 -10.28 0.35
N LEU A 97 -4.36 -9.32 0.98
CA LEU A 97 -4.57 -9.32 2.42
C LEU A 97 -5.88 -10.03 2.76
N SER A 98 -5.93 -10.72 3.89
CA SER A 98 -7.21 -11.14 4.45
C SER A 98 -7.98 -9.92 4.97
N ASP A 99 -9.31 -10.05 5.10
CA ASP A 99 -10.12 -8.99 5.71
C ASP A 99 -9.60 -8.63 7.11
N GLY A 100 -9.17 -9.61 7.92
CA GLY A 100 -8.58 -9.36 9.25
C GLY A 100 -7.27 -8.58 9.20
N GLN A 101 -6.39 -8.86 8.21
CA GLN A 101 -5.14 -8.12 8.04
C GLN A 101 -5.41 -6.67 7.62
N LEU A 102 -6.27 -6.45 6.63
CA LEU A 102 -6.59 -5.10 6.18
C LEU A 102 -7.35 -4.32 7.25
N HIS A 103 -8.26 -4.98 7.96
CA HIS A 103 -8.96 -4.44 9.13
C HIS A 103 -7.97 -3.86 10.17
N HIS A 104 -6.93 -4.61 10.54
CA HIS A 104 -5.92 -4.12 11.49
C HIS A 104 -5.10 -2.93 10.98
N ILE A 105 -5.05 -2.71 9.67
CA ILE A 105 -4.31 -1.59 9.05
C ILE A 105 -5.16 -0.32 8.99
N VAL A 106 -6.47 -0.43 8.75
CA VAL A 106 -7.29 0.72 8.36
C VAL A 106 -8.45 1.04 9.30
N CYS A 107 -8.82 0.15 10.23
CA CYS A 107 -10.01 0.34 11.04
C CYS A 107 -9.78 1.27 12.24
N TYR A 108 -10.81 2.05 12.56
CA TYR A 108 -10.80 2.98 13.69
C TYR A 108 -10.61 2.29 15.04
N CYS A 109 -11.02 1.04 15.21
CA CYS A 109 -10.87 0.34 16.49
C CYS A 109 -9.39 0.10 16.87
N HIS A 110 -8.46 0.15 15.92
CA HIS A 110 -7.03 0.00 16.17
C HIS A 110 -6.27 1.32 16.36
N PHE A 111 -6.75 2.41 15.76
CA PHE A 111 -6.00 3.67 15.73
C PHE A 111 -6.79 4.90 16.18
N GLY A 112 -8.10 4.78 16.44
CA GLY A 112 -9.01 5.91 16.58
C GLY A 112 -9.47 6.44 15.22
N THR A 113 -10.07 7.63 15.20
CA THR A 113 -10.61 8.26 13.98
C THR A 113 -9.53 8.61 12.95
N THR A 114 -8.30 8.83 13.41
CA THR A 114 -7.16 9.19 12.56
C THR A 114 -5.86 8.56 13.04
N VAL A 115 -4.91 8.37 12.13
CA VAL A 115 -3.59 7.78 12.40
C VAL A 115 -2.52 8.48 11.58
N SER A 116 -1.29 8.63 12.09
CA SER A 116 -0.20 9.15 11.26
C SER A 116 0.24 8.11 10.22
N ALA A 117 0.60 8.57 9.02
CA ALA A 117 1.14 7.70 7.97
C ALA A 117 2.35 6.90 8.45
N ALA A 118 3.25 7.53 9.23
CA ALA A 118 4.39 6.84 9.84
C ALA A 118 3.98 5.66 10.75
N LYS A 119 2.92 5.81 11.55
CA LYS A 119 2.46 4.75 12.45
C LYS A 119 1.89 3.57 11.64
N THR A 120 1.11 3.86 10.60
CA THR A 120 0.58 2.85 9.68
C THR A 120 1.71 2.13 8.92
N ALA A 121 2.69 2.87 8.38
CA ALA A 121 3.84 2.29 7.69
C ALA A 121 4.62 1.32 8.59
N ARG A 122 4.93 1.76 9.82
CA ARG A 122 5.61 0.93 10.82
C ARG A 122 4.81 -0.33 11.14
N TYR A 123 3.49 -0.20 11.30
CA TYR A 123 2.62 -1.35 11.53
C TYR A 123 2.73 -2.35 10.37
N ILE A 124 2.52 -1.91 9.14
CA ILE A 124 2.58 -2.77 7.94
C ILE A 124 3.95 -3.42 7.82
N ARG A 125 5.04 -2.66 8.00
CA ARG A 125 6.42 -3.16 7.94
C ARG A 125 6.64 -4.31 8.92
N THR A 126 6.30 -4.11 10.20
CA THR A 126 6.48 -5.15 11.22
C THR A 126 5.61 -6.39 10.99
N GLN A 127 4.42 -6.23 10.41
CA GLN A 127 3.47 -7.32 10.23
C GLN A 127 3.58 -8.04 8.89
N HIS A 128 4.16 -7.42 7.87
CA HIS A 128 4.10 -7.96 6.50
C HIS A 128 5.45 -7.92 5.75
N VAL A 129 6.42 -7.11 6.20
CA VAL A 129 7.73 -6.99 5.54
C VAL A 129 8.83 -7.68 6.35
N ASP A 130 8.93 -7.39 7.63
CA ASP A 130 10.04 -7.85 8.49
C ASP A 130 9.82 -9.24 9.11
N LYS A 131 8.73 -9.92 8.74
CA LYS A 131 8.43 -11.25 9.27
C LYS A 131 9.54 -12.23 8.82
N PRO A 132 10.22 -12.92 9.76
CA PRO A 132 11.24 -13.87 9.41
C PRO A 132 10.63 -14.98 8.56
N LYS A 133 11.22 -15.25 7.39
CA LYS A 133 10.80 -16.35 6.52
C LYS A 133 11.08 -17.67 7.25
N GLY A 134 10.02 -18.31 7.75
CA GLY A 134 10.04 -19.67 8.33
C GLY A 134 10.61 -19.81 9.75
N ILE A 135 10.56 -21.05 10.24
CA ILE A 135 10.99 -21.48 11.59
C ILE A 135 12.48 -21.16 11.83
N TRP A 136 13.30 -21.30 10.78
CA TRP A 136 14.74 -21.03 10.80
C TRP A 136 15.09 -19.55 11.03
N GLY A 137 14.26 -18.61 10.54
CA GLY A 137 14.45 -17.18 10.79
C GLY A 137 14.10 -16.75 12.22
N ARG A 138 13.25 -17.52 12.92
CA ARG A 138 13.00 -17.34 14.37
C ARG A 138 14.14 -17.89 15.22
N LEU A 139 14.69 -19.06 14.88
CA LEU A 139 15.77 -19.69 15.64
C LEU A 139 17.09 -18.90 15.59
N ARG A 140 17.47 -18.32 14.45
CA ARG A 140 18.70 -17.49 14.34
C ARG A 140 18.69 -16.25 15.24
N ARG A 141 17.51 -15.79 15.67
CA ARG A 141 17.36 -14.62 16.55
C ARG A 141 17.51 -14.96 18.05
N MET A 142 17.51 -16.24 18.41
CA MET A 142 17.73 -16.68 19.80
C MET A 142 19.20 -17.01 20.10
N PHE A 143 20.04 -17.09 19.06
CA PHE A 143 21.47 -17.40 19.17
C PHE A 143 22.36 -16.25 18.71
N ALA A 144 21.83 -15.03 18.64
CA ALA A 144 22.54 -13.80 18.33
C ALA A 144 22.33 -12.78 19.45
#